data_AF-A0A3P3W2A6-F1
#
_entry.id   AF-A0A3P3W2A6-F1
#
_cell.length_a   1.000
_cell.length_b   1.000
_cell.length_c   1.000
_cell.angle_alpha   90.00
_cell.angle_beta   90.00
_cell.angle_gamma   90.00
#
_symmetry.space_group_name_H-M   'P 1'
#
loop_
_entity.id
_entity.type
_entity.pdbx_description
1 polymer ?
#
loop_
_entity_poly.entity_id
_entity_poly.type
_entity_poly.pdbx_seq_one_letter_code
_entity_poly.pdbx_strand_id
1 'polypeptide(L)'
;MFLVNFLRLSQLYNFKIGMCLIFVKNNLNIYLMKRLLTSLSILALIATSSTFISCSSDDNVTKEVELSIEQQILGKWILGEIDLKMQLGDNVITDEVGTDVTNELDLYFEFKEGNVVTLYQKQYQNGEVTQGTGTYTVSGSQLTVNISGTPQVFEYEINGDKLSLTLNAEEMYEGQLLIMNLTYHLYK
;
A
#
# COMPACT_ATOMS: atom_id res chain seq x y z
N MET A 1 3.69 -5.22 -33.70
CA MET A 1 3.82 -6.53 -33.03
C MET A 1 4.24 -6.42 -31.55
N PHE A 2 4.05 -5.27 -30.90
CA PHE A 2 4.44 -5.03 -29.48
C PHE A 2 3.25 -5.05 -28.50
N LEU A 3 2.01 -4.90 -29.00
CA LEU A 3 0.80 -4.94 -28.17
C LEU A 3 0.46 -6.35 -27.65
N VAL A 4 0.88 -7.40 -28.36
CA VAL A 4 0.44 -8.79 -28.09
C VAL A 4 1.25 -9.47 -26.97
N ASN A 5 2.49 -9.06 -26.74
CA ASN A 5 3.29 -9.58 -25.62
C ASN A 5 2.95 -8.91 -24.28
N PHE A 6 2.45 -7.66 -24.30
CA PHE A 6 2.02 -6.97 -23.08
C PHE A 6 0.69 -7.54 -22.54
N LEU A 7 -0.19 -8.01 -23.43
CA LEU A 7 -1.45 -8.68 -23.10
C LEU A 7 -1.28 -10.11 -22.54
N ARG A 8 -0.11 -10.74 -22.69
CA ARG A 8 0.17 -12.05 -22.08
C ARG A 8 0.69 -11.94 -20.64
N LEU A 9 1.33 -10.82 -20.28
CA LEU A 9 1.70 -10.54 -18.90
C LEU A 9 0.47 -10.20 -18.03
N SER A 10 -0.56 -9.57 -18.59
CA SER A 10 -1.79 -9.27 -17.84
C SER A 10 -2.63 -10.50 -17.47
N GLN A 11 -2.40 -11.68 -18.06
CA GLN A 11 -3.21 -12.88 -17.82
C GLN A 11 -2.69 -13.74 -16.66
N LEU A 12 -1.39 -13.66 -16.33
CA LEU A 12 -0.79 -14.31 -15.15
C LEU A 12 -0.68 -13.39 -13.93
N TYR A 13 -0.87 -12.08 -14.11
CA TYR A 13 -0.75 -11.04 -13.08
C TYR A 13 -2.09 -10.49 -12.56
N ASN A 14 -3.22 -11.13 -12.89
CA ASN A 14 -4.57 -10.67 -12.51
C ASN A 14 -4.81 -10.60 -10.99
N PHE A 15 -3.99 -11.26 -10.16
CA PHE A 15 -4.15 -11.21 -8.71
C PHE A 15 -3.13 -10.29 -7.99
N LYS A 16 -2.00 -9.95 -8.63
CA LYS A 16 -0.86 -9.36 -7.92
C LYS A 16 -0.73 -7.84 -8.08
N ILE A 17 -1.21 -7.25 -9.19
CA ILE A 17 -1.00 -5.83 -9.52
C ILE A 17 -2.17 -5.23 -10.34
N GLY A 18 -3.35 -5.88 -10.38
CA GLY A 18 -4.46 -5.47 -11.24
C GLY A 18 -4.94 -4.03 -11.00
N MET A 19 -5.01 -3.60 -9.74
CA MET A 19 -5.39 -2.22 -9.37
C MET A 19 -4.26 -1.22 -9.58
N CYS A 20 -3.02 -1.59 -9.23
CA CYS A 20 -1.91 -0.66 -9.39
C CYS A 20 -1.65 -0.38 -10.88
N LEU A 21 -1.80 -1.36 -11.78
CA LEU A 21 -1.54 -1.14 -13.21
C LEU A 21 -2.56 -0.22 -13.90
N ILE A 22 -3.84 -0.21 -13.51
CA ILE A 22 -4.84 0.66 -14.15
C ILE A 22 -4.63 2.12 -13.71
N PHE A 23 -4.40 2.34 -12.41
CA PHE A 23 -4.08 3.67 -11.87
C PHE A 23 -2.72 4.18 -12.37
N VAL A 24 -1.70 3.32 -12.38
CA VAL A 24 -0.36 3.65 -12.89
C VAL A 24 -0.39 3.92 -14.40
N LYS A 25 -1.13 3.14 -15.21
CA LYS A 25 -1.16 3.35 -16.66
C LYS A 25 -1.80 4.68 -17.07
N ASN A 26 -2.81 5.14 -16.32
CA ASN A 26 -3.43 6.44 -16.57
C ASN A 26 -2.52 7.58 -16.10
N ASN A 27 -1.88 7.45 -14.94
CA ASN A 27 -0.97 8.47 -14.41
C ASN A 27 0.37 8.56 -15.17
N LEU A 28 0.92 7.45 -15.65
CA LEU A 28 2.18 7.41 -16.41
C LEU A 28 2.05 8.13 -17.77
N ASN A 29 0.91 7.96 -18.45
CA ASN A 29 0.63 8.68 -19.71
C ASN A 29 0.48 10.20 -19.49
N ILE A 30 -0.19 10.60 -18.41
CA ILE A 30 -0.35 12.02 -18.05
C ILE A 30 1.01 12.64 -17.67
N TYR A 31 1.86 11.89 -16.98
CA TYR A 31 3.20 12.32 -16.58
C TYR A 31 4.14 12.51 -17.79
N LEU A 32 4.14 11.59 -18.76
CA LEU A 32 4.93 11.70 -20.00
C LEU A 32 4.56 12.95 -20.81
N MET A 33 3.29 13.35 -20.78
CA MET A 33 2.80 14.52 -21.52
C MET A 33 3.10 15.85 -20.79
N LYS A 34 3.16 15.85 -19.45
CA LYS A 34 3.51 17.03 -18.63
C LYS A 34 5.01 17.31 -18.54
N ARG A 35 5.86 16.27 -18.64
CA ARG A 35 7.33 16.41 -18.56
C ARG A 35 7.95 17.15 -19.76
N LEU A 36 7.22 17.25 -20.87
CA LEU A 36 7.60 18.10 -22.02
C LEU A 36 7.38 19.61 -21.78
N LEU A 37 6.65 20.01 -20.72
CA LEU A 37 6.25 21.40 -20.50
C LEU A 37 6.85 22.06 -19.25
N THR A 38 7.56 21.32 -18.39
CA THR A 38 7.94 21.78 -17.04
C THR A 38 9.45 21.92 -16.81
N SER A 39 10.25 22.11 -17.87
CA SER A 39 11.69 22.41 -17.75
C SER A 39 11.99 23.92 -17.72
N LEU A 40 11.30 24.72 -16.92
CA LEU A 40 11.66 26.14 -16.78
C LEU A 40 11.17 26.78 -15.46
N SER A 41 11.63 26.29 -14.31
CA SER A 41 11.64 27.10 -13.07
C SER A 41 12.64 26.55 -12.06
N ILE A 42 13.86 27.10 -12.07
CA ILE A 42 14.81 26.98 -10.95
C ILE A 42 14.77 28.34 -10.24
N LEU A 43 14.64 28.32 -8.92
CA LEU A 43 15.52 28.98 -7.92
C LEU A 43 14.76 29.50 -6.69
N ALA A 44 15.45 29.36 -5.54
CA ALA A 44 15.33 30.07 -4.25
C ALA A 44 14.49 29.38 -3.15
N LEU A 45 14.88 29.36 -1.87
CA LEU A 45 16.14 29.49 -1.12
C LEU A 45 15.76 29.29 0.38
N ILE A 46 16.60 28.58 1.14
CA ILE A 46 16.99 28.75 2.57
C ILE A 46 15.95 28.73 3.73
N ALA A 47 16.19 27.74 4.61
CA ALA A 47 16.26 27.68 6.09
C ALA A 47 15.27 28.45 7.00
N THR A 48 14.83 27.77 8.07
CA THR A 48 15.18 28.13 9.47
C THR A 48 14.73 27.09 10.49
N SER A 49 15.55 27.00 11.54
CA SER A 49 15.54 26.19 12.76
C SER A 49 14.44 26.52 13.79
N SER A 50 14.07 25.58 14.66
CA SER A 50 14.14 25.75 16.14
C SER A 50 13.69 24.51 16.94
N THR A 51 14.51 24.17 17.93
CA THR A 51 14.33 23.20 19.03
C THR A 51 13.46 23.77 20.15
N PHE A 52 12.66 22.94 20.84
CA PHE A 52 12.28 23.13 22.25
C PHE A 52 12.17 21.79 23.00
N ILE A 53 12.40 21.85 24.31
CA ILE A 53 12.73 20.80 25.30
C ILE A 53 11.56 20.61 26.29
N SER A 54 11.48 19.42 26.92
CA SER A 54 10.82 19.09 28.22
C SER A 54 9.29 19.03 28.24
N CYS A 55 8.60 18.33 29.15
CA CYS A 55 8.98 17.79 30.46
C CYS A 55 8.06 16.63 30.90
N SER A 56 8.63 15.81 31.78
CA SER A 56 8.07 14.81 32.69
C SER A 56 6.68 15.12 33.28
N SER A 57 5.77 14.12 33.23
CA SER A 57 4.71 13.98 34.21
C SER A 57 4.68 12.53 34.70
N ASP A 58 4.74 12.40 36.03
CA ASP A 58 4.35 11.21 36.79
C ASP A 58 2.97 10.76 36.32
N ASP A 59 2.83 9.50 35.87
CA ASP A 59 1.51 8.90 35.76
C ASP A 59 1.51 7.45 36.26
N ASN A 60 0.61 7.28 37.22
CA ASN A 60 0.19 6.06 37.89
C ASN A 60 -0.01 4.94 36.85
N VAL A 61 0.95 4.00 36.81
CA VAL A 61 1.03 2.94 35.80
C VAL A 61 -0.16 1.99 35.98
N THR A 62 -1.26 2.36 35.32
CA THR A 62 -2.28 1.40 34.93
C THR A 62 -1.57 0.48 33.94
N LYS A 63 -1.29 -0.75 34.37
CA LYS A 63 -0.71 -1.76 33.48
C LYS A 63 -1.75 -2.05 32.40
N GLU A 64 -1.68 -1.31 31.29
CA GLU A 64 -2.35 -1.71 30.08
C GLU A 64 -1.86 -3.12 29.75
N VAL A 65 -2.82 -4.03 29.68
CA VAL A 65 -2.54 -5.39 29.21
C VAL A 65 -2.24 -5.22 27.73
N GLU A 66 -0.95 -5.12 27.40
CA GLU A 66 -0.47 -5.09 26.02
C GLU A 66 -0.93 -6.40 25.36
N LEU A 67 -1.97 -6.31 24.54
CA LEU A 67 -2.45 -7.43 23.75
C LEU A 67 -1.30 -7.92 22.88
N SER A 68 -1.17 -9.25 22.73
CA SER A 68 -0.19 -9.75 21.77
C SER A 68 -0.53 -9.20 20.38
N ILE A 69 0.48 -8.98 19.55
CA ILE A 69 0.30 -8.52 18.17
C ILE A 69 -0.71 -9.41 17.42
N GLU A 70 -0.65 -10.72 17.68
CA GLU A 70 -1.58 -11.72 17.13
C GLU A 70 -3.03 -11.46 17.52
N GLN A 71 -3.29 -10.91 18.71
CA GLN A 71 -4.62 -10.50 19.14
C GLN A 71 -5.01 -9.14 18.56
N GLN A 72 -4.06 -8.21 18.42
CA GLN A 72 -4.33 -6.87 17.88
C GLN A 72 -4.77 -6.91 16.42
N ILE A 73 -4.19 -7.81 15.61
CA ILE A 73 -4.52 -7.93 14.18
C ILE A 73 -5.90 -8.57 13.92
N LEU A 74 -6.49 -9.27 14.89
CA LEU A 74 -7.78 -9.93 14.70
C LEU A 74 -8.90 -8.93 14.38
N GLY A 75 -9.86 -9.41 13.60
CA GLY A 75 -11.04 -8.66 13.20
C GLY A 75 -11.04 -8.29 11.71
N LYS A 76 -12.04 -7.50 11.35
CA LYS A 76 -12.25 -6.98 10.00
C LYS A 76 -11.59 -5.62 9.86
N TRP A 77 -10.79 -5.46 8.82
CA TRP A 77 -10.07 -4.23 8.48
C TRP A 77 -10.45 -3.79 7.08
N ILE A 78 -11.10 -2.64 6.98
CA ILE A 78 -11.64 -2.10 5.75
C ILE A 78 -10.67 -1.05 5.22
N LEU A 79 -10.30 -1.16 3.94
CA LEU A 79 -9.46 -0.17 3.28
C LEU A 79 -10.16 1.18 3.23
N GLY A 80 -9.51 2.22 3.75
CA GLY A 80 -9.96 3.59 3.62
C GLY A 80 -9.09 4.38 2.64
N GLU A 81 -7.78 4.34 2.84
CA GLU A 81 -6.83 5.17 2.10
C GLU A 81 -5.65 4.36 1.56
N ILE A 82 -4.99 4.89 0.53
CA ILE A 82 -3.72 4.38 0.04
C ILE A 82 -2.67 5.49 -0.06
N ASP A 83 -1.43 5.12 0.23
CA ASP A 83 -0.24 5.89 -0.13
C ASP A 83 0.47 5.17 -1.29
N LEU A 84 0.85 5.90 -2.33
CA LEU A 84 1.56 5.37 -3.47
C LEU A 84 2.76 6.24 -3.80
N LYS A 85 3.95 5.67 -3.70
CA LYS A 85 5.18 6.29 -4.17
C LYS A 85 5.82 5.44 -5.24
N MET A 86 6.14 6.04 -6.38
CA MET A 86 6.90 5.39 -7.44
C MET A 86 8.09 6.23 -7.86
N GLN A 87 9.22 5.58 -8.06
CA GLN A 87 10.48 6.20 -8.46
C GLN A 87 11.09 5.43 -9.63
N LEU A 88 11.60 6.12 -10.64
CA LEU A 88 12.33 5.53 -11.76
C LEU A 88 13.74 6.13 -11.82
N GLY A 89 14.74 5.31 -11.46
CA GLY A 89 16.06 5.80 -11.07
C GLY A 89 15.94 6.78 -9.92
N ASP A 90 16.54 7.96 -10.06
CA ASP A 90 16.47 9.02 -9.03
C ASP A 90 15.22 9.92 -9.15
N ASN A 91 14.33 9.65 -10.11
CA ASN A 91 13.17 10.51 -10.38
C ASN A 91 11.90 9.97 -9.72
N VAL A 92 11.26 10.77 -8.87
CA VAL A 92 9.92 10.48 -8.36
C VAL A 92 8.89 10.70 -9.48
N ILE A 93 8.13 9.64 -9.79
CA ILE A 93 7.09 9.64 -10.81
C ILE A 93 5.74 10.00 -10.19
N THR A 94 5.43 9.44 -9.03
CA THR A 94 4.24 9.75 -8.24
C THR A 94 4.55 9.60 -6.76
N ASP A 95 3.88 10.39 -5.92
CA ASP A 95 4.01 10.42 -4.47
C ASP A 95 2.65 10.90 -3.91
N GLU A 96 1.67 10.01 -3.98
CA GLU A 96 0.33 10.25 -3.45
C GLU A 96 0.27 9.74 -2.00
N VAL A 97 -0.34 10.54 -1.12
CA VAL A 97 -0.48 10.21 0.31
C VAL A 97 -1.92 10.44 0.72
N GLY A 98 -2.50 9.49 1.45
CA GLY A 98 -3.86 9.55 1.99
C GLY A 98 -4.94 9.60 0.92
N THR A 99 -4.75 8.91 -0.21
CA THR A 99 -5.77 8.87 -1.27
C THR A 99 -6.94 8.01 -0.80
N ASP A 100 -8.09 8.63 -0.56
CA ASP A 100 -9.35 7.93 -0.25
C ASP A 100 -9.82 7.11 -1.46
N VAL A 101 -10.06 5.82 -1.24
CA VAL A 101 -10.49 4.85 -2.28
C VAL A 101 -11.86 4.24 -2.00
N THR A 102 -12.55 4.68 -0.95
CA THR A 102 -13.83 4.11 -0.50
C THR A 102 -14.95 4.23 -1.54
N ASN A 103 -14.87 5.20 -2.44
CA ASN A 103 -15.83 5.41 -3.52
C ASN A 103 -15.48 4.67 -4.82
N GLU A 104 -14.36 3.95 -4.86
CA GLU A 104 -13.90 3.22 -6.05
C GLU A 104 -13.85 1.71 -5.81
N LEU A 105 -13.61 1.32 -4.55
CA LEU A 105 -13.23 -0.02 -4.16
C LEU A 105 -13.71 -0.34 -2.74
N ASP A 106 -14.50 -1.40 -2.59
CA ASP A 106 -14.63 -2.06 -1.30
C ASP A 106 -13.51 -3.10 -1.19
N LEU A 107 -12.58 -2.93 -0.25
CA LEU A 107 -11.59 -3.94 0.07
C LEU A 107 -11.53 -4.14 1.58
N TYR A 108 -11.52 -5.39 2.03
CA TYR A 108 -11.25 -5.69 3.43
C TYR A 108 -10.50 -7.01 3.60
N PHE A 109 -9.71 -7.07 4.68
CA PHE A 109 -9.17 -8.30 5.24
C PHE A 109 -9.89 -8.62 6.54
N GLU A 110 -10.22 -9.88 6.76
CA GLU A 110 -10.76 -10.38 8.02
C GLU A 110 -9.82 -11.42 8.59
N PHE A 111 -9.05 -11.06 9.62
CA PHE A 111 -8.13 -11.96 10.31
C PHE A 111 -8.84 -12.64 11.47
N LYS A 112 -8.73 -13.97 11.52
CA LYS A 112 -9.41 -14.84 12.47
C LYS A 112 -8.39 -15.66 13.25
N GLU A 113 -8.80 -16.13 14.42
CA GLU A 113 -8.01 -17.08 15.21
C GLU A 113 -7.59 -18.30 14.37
N GLY A 114 -6.45 -18.91 14.75
CA GLY A 114 -5.90 -20.05 14.02
C GLY A 114 -5.25 -19.68 12.69
N ASN A 115 -4.78 -18.43 12.55
CA ASN A 115 -4.02 -17.95 11.39
C ASN A 115 -4.80 -17.98 10.06
N VAL A 116 -6.11 -17.76 10.12
CA VAL A 116 -6.99 -17.74 8.94
C VAL A 116 -7.29 -16.31 8.54
N VAL A 117 -7.24 -16.01 7.24
CA VAL A 117 -7.59 -14.69 6.70
C VAL A 117 -8.59 -14.83 5.55
N THR A 118 -9.58 -13.94 5.50
CA THR A 118 -10.46 -13.76 4.36
C THR A 118 -10.18 -12.41 3.70
N LEU A 119 -10.01 -12.39 2.38
CA LEU A 119 -9.98 -11.19 1.56
C LEU A 119 -11.30 -11.06 0.82
N TYR A 120 -11.83 -9.85 0.79
CA TYR A 120 -12.91 -9.46 -0.09
C TYR A 120 -12.51 -8.19 -0.84
N GLN A 121 -12.86 -8.16 -2.11
CA GLN A 121 -12.64 -7.03 -2.98
C GLN A 121 -13.83 -6.87 -3.92
N LYS A 122 -14.33 -5.64 -4.07
CA LYS A 122 -15.34 -5.28 -5.07
C LYS A 122 -14.97 -3.95 -5.72
N GLN A 123 -14.79 -3.98 -7.03
CA GLN A 123 -14.53 -2.79 -7.83
C GLN A 123 -15.85 -2.21 -8.34
N TYR A 124 -16.10 -0.92 -8.12
CA TYR A 124 -17.39 -0.31 -8.50
C TYR A 124 -17.51 -0.01 -9.99
N GLN A 125 -16.40 0.30 -10.66
CA GLN A 125 -16.42 0.66 -12.08
C GLN A 125 -16.87 -0.50 -12.99
N ASN A 126 -16.49 -1.73 -12.65
CA ASN A 126 -16.82 -2.92 -13.45
C ASN A 126 -17.73 -3.92 -12.70
N GLY A 127 -18.02 -3.70 -11.41
CA GLY A 127 -18.83 -4.58 -10.57
C GLY A 127 -18.16 -5.91 -10.23
N GLU A 128 -16.87 -6.08 -10.53
CA GLU A 128 -16.14 -7.31 -10.30
C GLU A 128 -15.95 -7.54 -8.80
N VAL A 129 -16.30 -8.74 -8.33
CA VAL A 129 -16.14 -9.17 -6.95
C VAL A 129 -15.13 -10.32 -6.92
N THR A 130 -14.12 -10.17 -6.08
CA THR A 130 -13.13 -11.20 -5.77
C THR A 130 -13.19 -11.50 -4.28
N GLN A 131 -13.22 -12.78 -3.93
CA GLN A 131 -13.15 -13.23 -2.55
C GLN A 131 -12.22 -14.43 -2.47
N GLY A 132 -11.45 -14.50 -1.38
CA GLY A 132 -10.57 -15.63 -1.11
C GLY A 132 -10.39 -15.85 0.39
N THR A 133 -10.12 -17.10 0.75
CA THR A 133 -9.70 -17.46 2.11
C THR A 133 -8.31 -18.07 2.03
N GLY A 134 -7.49 -17.80 3.02
CA GLY A 134 -6.12 -18.23 3.09
C GLY A 134 -5.60 -18.27 4.51
N THR A 135 -4.28 -18.28 4.63
CA THR A 135 -3.59 -18.21 5.91
C THR A 135 -2.80 -16.92 6.05
N TYR A 136 -2.51 -16.52 7.28
CA TYR A 136 -1.56 -15.45 7.56
C TYR A 136 -0.56 -15.87 8.63
N THR A 137 0.61 -15.24 8.65
CA THR A 137 1.62 -15.41 9.70
C THR A 137 2.26 -14.06 10.01
N VAL A 138 2.52 -13.80 11.28
CA VAL A 138 3.22 -12.61 11.74
C VAL A 138 4.62 -13.00 12.23
N SER A 139 5.64 -12.28 11.78
CA SER A 139 7.02 -12.48 12.21
C SER A 139 7.73 -11.12 12.31
N GLY A 140 7.91 -10.63 13.53
CA GLY A 140 8.45 -9.28 13.76
C GLY A 140 7.54 -8.22 13.13
N SER A 141 8.12 -7.35 12.29
CA SER A 141 7.41 -6.31 11.55
C SER A 141 6.81 -6.76 10.21
N GLN A 142 6.83 -8.06 9.92
CA GLN A 142 6.32 -8.61 8.67
C GLN A 142 5.04 -9.43 8.87
N LEU A 143 4.06 -9.19 8.01
CA LEU A 143 2.83 -9.96 7.86
C LEU A 143 2.89 -10.69 6.52
N THR A 144 2.85 -12.01 6.53
CA THR A 144 2.69 -12.81 5.31
C THR A 144 1.25 -13.27 5.19
N VAL A 145 0.60 -12.97 4.06
CA VAL A 145 -0.75 -13.41 3.72
C VAL A 145 -0.65 -14.34 2.52
N ASN A 146 -1.19 -15.55 2.63
CA ASN A 146 -1.22 -16.53 1.55
C ASN A 146 -2.66 -16.88 1.19
N ILE A 147 -3.15 -16.29 0.10
CA ILE A 147 -4.48 -16.55 -0.44
C ILE A 147 -4.28 -17.23 -1.80
N SER A 148 -4.99 -18.32 -2.03
CA SER A 148 -4.91 -19.09 -3.29
C SER A 148 -3.50 -19.59 -3.63
N GLY A 149 -2.67 -19.86 -2.61
CA GLY A 149 -1.33 -20.45 -2.78
C GLY A 149 -0.23 -19.47 -3.19
N THR A 150 -0.55 -18.16 -3.29
CA THR A 150 0.45 -17.12 -3.56
C THR A 150 0.70 -16.30 -2.29
N PRO A 151 1.83 -16.48 -1.61
CA PRO A 151 2.17 -15.65 -0.46
C PRO A 151 2.54 -14.24 -0.90
N GLN A 152 2.03 -13.27 -0.14
CA GLN A 152 2.32 -11.84 -0.22
C GLN A 152 2.86 -11.41 1.14
N VAL A 153 4.01 -10.76 1.15
CA VAL A 153 4.64 -10.24 2.38
C VAL A 153 4.43 -8.75 2.43
N PHE A 154 3.98 -8.27 3.59
CA PHE A 154 3.79 -6.87 3.91
C PHE A 154 4.67 -6.52 5.10
N GLU A 155 5.22 -5.32 5.09
CA GLU A 155 5.53 -4.64 6.35
C GLU A 155 4.21 -4.15 6.94
N TYR A 156 4.04 -4.24 8.26
CA TYR A 156 2.81 -3.78 8.90
C TYR A 156 3.06 -2.98 10.16
N GLU A 157 2.11 -2.10 10.46
CA GLU A 157 2.05 -1.31 11.69
C GLU A 157 0.59 -1.25 12.16
N ILE A 158 0.35 -1.42 13.45
CA ILE A 158 -0.97 -1.26 14.06
C ILE A 158 -0.90 -0.11 15.08
N ASN A 159 -1.79 0.86 14.94
CA ASN A 159 -1.94 1.96 15.88
C ASN A 159 -3.44 2.16 16.18
N GLY A 160 -3.88 1.57 17.29
CA GLY A 160 -5.29 1.53 17.66
C GLY A 160 -6.15 0.82 16.59
N ASP A 161 -7.08 1.57 16.01
CA ASP A 161 -8.01 1.09 14.98
C ASP A 161 -7.49 1.29 13.54
N LYS A 162 -6.20 1.62 13.36
CA LYS A 162 -5.54 1.71 12.06
C LYS A 162 -4.50 0.61 11.87
N LEU A 163 -4.62 -0.13 10.77
CA LEU A 163 -3.64 -1.10 10.27
C LEU A 163 -3.04 -0.53 8.98
N SER A 164 -1.73 -0.35 8.95
CA SER A 164 -0.99 -0.01 7.74
C SER A 164 -0.32 -1.26 7.19
N LEU A 165 -0.52 -1.57 5.90
CA LEU A 165 0.16 -2.67 5.20
C LEU A 165 0.97 -2.11 4.03
N THR A 166 2.29 -2.19 4.10
CA THR A 166 3.20 -1.65 3.09
C THR A 166 3.76 -2.78 2.23
N LEU A 167 3.66 -2.60 0.91
CA LEU A 167 4.21 -3.47 -0.12
C LEU A 167 5.30 -2.71 -0.87
N ASN A 168 6.49 -3.31 -0.91
CA ASN A 168 7.62 -2.81 -1.68
C ASN A 168 7.82 -3.70 -2.91
N ALA A 169 7.94 -3.09 -4.09
CA ALA A 169 8.23 -3.78 -5.33
C ALA A 169 9.31 -3.05 -6.12
N GLU A 170 10.18 -3.82 -6.76
CA GLU A 170 11.26 -3.33 -7.59
C GLU A 170 11.23 -4.06 -8.95
N GLU A 171 11.35 -3.31 -10.04
CA GLU A 171 11.35 -3.84 -11.40
C GLU A 171 12.28 -3.02 -12.31
N MET A 172 12.94 -3.65 -13.29
CA MET A 172 13.71 -2.92 -14.30
C MET A 172 12.78 -2.46 -15.44
N TYR A 173 12.71 -1.16 -15.68
CA TYR A 173 11.93 -0.56 -16.77
C TYR A 173 12.84 0.32 -17.66
N GLU A 174 12.93 -0.03 -18.95
CA GLU A 174 13.78 0.67 -19.93
C GLU A 174 15.24 0.85 -19.49
N GLY A 175 15.77 -0.10 -18.73
CA GLY A 175 17.15 -0.07 -18.21
C GLY A 175 17.34 0.77 -16.95
N GLN A 176 16.26 1.29 -16.36
CA GLN A 176 16.26 1.98 -15.07
C GLN A 176 15.50 1.17 -14.01
N LEU A 177 15.90 1.28 -12.74
CA LEU A 177 15.19 0.64 -11.63
C LEU A 177 13.91 1.43 -11.31
N LEU A 178 12.77 0.78 -11.41
CA LEU A 178 11.48 1.26 -10.91
C LEU A 178 11.28 0.72 -9.50
N ILE A 179 11.12 1.61 -8.53
CA ILE A 179 10.79 1.29 -7.14
C ILE A 179 9.35 1.74 -6.90
N MET A 180 8.55 0.87 -6.31
CA MET A 180 7.17 1.13 -5.92
C MET A 180 6.98 0.79 -4.44
N ASN A 181 6.46 1.76 -3.69
CA ASN A 181 6.00 1.60 -2.33
C ASN A 181 4.50 1.90 -2.30
N LEU A 182 3.71 0.92 -1.89
CA LEU A 182 2.25 1.04 -1.76
C LEU A 182 1.88 0.70 -0.33
N THR A 183 1.25 1.64 0.37
CA THR A 183 0.73 1.41 1.72
C THR A 183 -0.78 1.45 1.70
N TYR A 184 -1.40 0.39 2.22
CA TYR A 184 -2.83 0.33 2.49
C TYR A 184 -3.09 0.79 3.91
N HIS A 185 -4.00 1.75 4.10
CA HIS A 185 -4.49 2.13 5.41
C HIS A 185 -5.88 1.57 5.62
N LEU A 186 -5.98 0.60 6.52
CA LEU A 186 -7.20 -0.09 6.85
C LEU A 186 -7.68 0.27 8.24
N TYR A 187 -8.99 0.27 8.42
CA TYR A 187 -9.67 0.73 9.61
C TYR A 187 -10.66 -0.33 10.12
N LYS A 188 -10.82 -0.43 11.44
CA LYS A 188 -11.79 -1.30 12.12
C LYS A 188 -13.18 -0.67 12.20
#